data_AF-A0A834EY81-F1
#
_entry.id   AF-A0A834EY81-F1
#
_cell.length_a   1.000
_cell.length_b   1.000
_cell.length_c   1.000
_cell.angle_alpha   90.00
_cell.angle_beta   90.00
_cell.angle_gamma   90.00
#
_symmetry.space_group_name_H-M   'P 1'
#
loop_
_entity.id
_entity.type
_entity.pdbx_description
1 polymer ?
#
loop_
_entity_poly.entity_id
_entity_poly.type
_entity_poly.pdbx_seq_one_letter_code
_entity_poly.pdbx_strand_id
1 'polypeptide(L)'
;MLAECEIKQTALLAYILLSAHGIYYATTARTNVTRLKAFVWQALFRFVLFLFRVYGNGVGSPNSLRLFVTMDAFAVLGGLVNIIQIPERFSPGLFDNWGNSHQIMHVMVICSIIYLHWGTMEDLNWIKSFQCPTG
;
A
#
# COMPACT_ATOMS: atom_id res chain seq x y z
N MET A 1 13.94 -32.55 -4.14
CA MET A 1 13.48 -32.41 -2.74
C MET A 1 14.46 -31.60 -1.88
N LEU A 2 15.75 -31.95 -1.78
CA LEU A 2 16.73 -31.15 -1.02
C LEU A 2 16.99 -29.76 -1.66
N ALA A 3 17.10 -29.68 -2.98
CA ALA A 3 17.32 -28.40 -3.68
C ALA A 3 16.16 -27.39 -3.54
N GLU A 4 14.92 -27.87 -3.42
CA GLU A 4 13.76 -26.97 -3.24
C GLU A 4 13.67 -26.38 -1.82
N CYS A 5 14.21 -27.10 -0.83
CA CYS A 5 14.29 -26.64 0.56
C CYS A 5 15.29 -25.49 0.70
N GLU A 6 16.45 -25.60 0.06
CA GLU A 6 17.49 -24.57 0.09
C GLU A 6 17.07 -23.28 -0.61
N ILE A 7 16.35 -23.39 -1.73
CA ILE A 7 15.77 -22.24 -2.44
C ILE A 7 14.72 -21.53 -1.56
N LYS A 8 13.89 -22.28 -0.84
CA LYS A 8 12.93 -21.70 0.12
C LYS A 8 13.62 -21.00 1.29
N GLN A 9 14.66 -21.59 1.86
CA GLN A 9 15.40 -20.96 2.97
C GLN A 9 16.13 -19.69 2.53
N THR A 10 16.78 -19.71 1.37
CA THR A 10 17.43 -18.52 0.82
C THR A 10 16.44 -17.42 0.47
N ALA A 11 15.28 -17.76 -0.12
CA ALA A 11 14.22 -16.79 -0.38
C ALA A 11 13.64 -16.18 0.91
N LEU A 12 13.44 -17.00 1.96
CA LEU A 12 12.97 -16.52 3.27
C LEU A 12 14.01 -15.62 3.96
N LEU A 13 15.29 -15.98 3.91
CA LEU A 13 16.36 -15.15 4.46
C LEU A 13 16.50 -13.82 3.71
N ALA A 14 16.44 -13.85 2.38
CA ALA A 14 16.44 -12.65 1.56
C ALA A 14 15.25 -11.75 1.90
N TYR A 15 14.05 -12.32 2.05
CA TYR A 15 12.84 -11.60 2.45
C TYR A 15 12.97 -10.96 3.84
N ILE A 16 13.48 -11.68 4.84
CA ILE A 16 13.67 -11.17 6.20
C ILE A 16 14.68 -10.02 6.21
N LEU A 17 15.80 -10.16 5.49
CA LEU A 17 16.83 -9.12 5.41
C LEU A 17 16.33 -7.87 4.68
N LEU A 18 15.62 -8.03 3.57
CA LEU A 18 15.04 -6.90 2.83
C LEU A 18 13.98 -6.17 3.67
N SER A 19 13.16 -6.93 4.39
CA SER A 19 12.12 -6.40 5.29
C SER A 19 12.73 -5.65 6.48
N ALA A 20 13.75 -6.22 7.13
CA ALA A 20 14.48 -5.56 8.21
C ALA A 20 15.17 -4.27 7.74
N HIS A 21 15.76 -4.27 6.54
CA HIS A 21 16.38 -3.08 5.96
C HIS A 21 15.35 -1.99 5.63
N GLY A 22 14.18 -2.37 5.11
CA GLY A 22 13.06 -1.45 4.87
C GLY A 22 12.52 -0.82 6.17
N ILE A 23 12.37 -1.62 7.22
CA ILE A 23 11.95 -1.14 8.55
C ILE A 23 12.97 -0.18 9.15
N TYR A 24 14.27 -0.49 9.03
CA TYR A 24 15.36 0.36 9.52
C TYR A 24 15.39 1.72 8.81
N TYR A 25 15.22 1.73 7.48
CA TYR A 25 15.14 2.97 6.71
C TYR A 25 13.88 3.78 7.04
N ALA A 26 12.76 3.11 7.32
CA ALA A 26 11.51 3.75 7.72
C ALA A 26 11.58 4.38 9.13
N THR A 27 12.28 3.75 10.08
CA THR A 27 12.43 4.25 11.46
C THR A 27 13.51 5.33 11.61
N THR A 28 14.47 5.42 10.68
CA THR A 28 15.53 6.44 10.68
C THR A 28 15.07 7.79 10.08
N ALA A 29 13.85 7.86 9.54
CA ALA A 29 13.31 9.04 8.88
C ALA A 29 12.95 10.18 9.86
N ARG A 30 13.88 11.13 10.04
CA ARG A 30 13.70 12.31 10.92
C ARG A 30 12.78 13.42 10.38
N THR A 31 12.43 13.39 9.10
CA THR A 31 11.64 14.46 8.45
C THR A 31 10.36 13.92 7.80
N ASN A 32 9.33 14.76 7.74
CA ASN A 32 8.04 14.42 7.11
C ASN A 32 8.19 14.01 5.63
N VAL A 33 9.21 14.54 4.94
CA VAL A 33 9.55 14.21 3.55
C VAL A 33 10.14 12.79 3.43
N THR A 34 11.04 12.41 4.34
CA THR A 34 11.62 11.06 4.33
C THR A 34 10.56 10.00 4.67
N ARG A 35 9.63 10.33 5.59
CA ARG A 35 8.49 9.47 5.90
C ARG A 35 7.59 9.28 4.68
N LEU A 36 7.29 10.35 3.93
CA LEU A 36 6.54 10.22 2.67
C LEU A 36 7.28 9.35 1.65
N LYS A 37 8.59 9.55 1.47
CA LYS A 37 9.40 8.75 0.54
C LYS A 37 9.31 7.26 0.85
N ALA A 38 9.34 6.87 2.13
CA ALA A 38 9.15 5.48 2.55
C ALA A 38 7.74 4.96 2.19
N PHE A 39 6.69 5.78 2.39
CA PHE A 39 5.33 5.44 1.96
C PHE A 39 5.21 5.27 0.44
N VAL A 40 5.81 6.18 -0.34
CA VAL A 40 5.82 6.10 -1.81
C VAL A 40 6.57 4.86 -2.28
N TRP A 41 7.68 4.51 -1.65
CA TRP A 41 8.42 3.30 -1.96
C TRP A 41 7.60 2.04 -1.68
N GLN A 42 6.87 2.02 -0.56
CA GLN A 42 5.96 0.92 -0.22
C GLN A 42 4.78 0.81 -1.21
N ALA A 43 4.22 1.93 -1.66
CA ALA A 43 3.18 1.98 -2.68
C ALA A 43 3.69 1.46 -4.04
N LEU A 44 4.89 1.89 -4.46
CA LEU A 44 5.54 1.42 -5.69
C LEU A 44 5.77 -0.08 -5.68
N PHE A 45 6.30 -0.64 -4.60
CA PHE A 45 6.51 -2.08 -4.48
C PHE A 45 5.19 -2.86 -4.61
N ARG A 46 4.13 -2.37 -3.96
CA ARG A 46 2.78 -2.95 -4.10
C ARG A 46 2.26 -2.84 -5.54
N PHE A 47 2.44 -1.70 -6.19
CA PHE A 47 2.02 -1.50 -7.58
C PHE A 47 2.74 -2.48 -8.53
N VAL A 48 4.03 -2.75 -8.32
CA VAL A 48 4.78 -3.75 -9.10
C VAL A 48 4.19 -5.16 -8.92
N LEU A 49 3.84 -5.55 -7.70
CA LEU A 49 3.15 -6.84 -7.46
C LEU A 49 1.79 -6.89 -8.15
N PHE A 50 1.05 -5.77 -8.18
CA PHE A 50 -0.22 -5.67 -8.92
C PHE A 50 -0.02 -5.79 -10.44
N LEU A 51 0.99 -5.12 -11.00
CA LEU A 51 1.32 -5.28 -12.42
C LEU A 51 1.69 -6.72 -12.74
N PHE A 52 2.45 -7.39 -11.87
CA PHE A 52 2.75 -8.80 -12.05
C PHE A 52 1.49 -9.68 -11.98
N ARG A 53 0.51 -9.31 -11.15
CA ARG A 53 -0.80 -9.99 -11.10
C ARG A 53 -1.63 -9.77 -12.37
N VAL A 54 -1.57 -8.59 -12.99
CA VAL A 54 -2.32 -8.26 -14.22
C VAL A 54 -1.67 -8.81 -15.48
N TYR A 55 -0.34 -8.73 -15.58
CA TYR A 55 0.43 -9.15 -16.76
C TYR A 55 0.92 -10.60 -16.68
N GLY A 56 1.04 -11.17 -15.48
CA GLY A 56 1.38 -12.57 -15.26
C GLY A 56 0.15 -13.47 -15.30
N ASN A 57 0.37 -14.78 -15.17
CA ASN A 57 -0.69 -15.81 -15.11
C ASN A 57 -1.55 -15.75 -13.80
N GLY A 58 -1.58 -14.59 -13.14
CA GLY A 58 -2.27 -14.37 -11.88
C GLY A 58 -3.77 -14.18 -12.10
N VAL A 59 -4.55 -15.23 -11.84
CA VAL A 59 -6.01 -15.14 -11.81
C VAL A 59 -6.47 -14.31 -10.59
N GLY A 60 -7.40 -13.38 -10.82
CA GLY A 60 -7.95 -12.53 -9.76
C GLY A 60 -9.22 -11.82 -10.23
N SER A 61 -10.03 -11.37 -9.27
CA SER A 61 -11.26 -10.67 -9.61
C SER A 61 -10.94 -9.27 -10.20
N PRO A 62 -11.53 -8.89 -11.35
CA PRO A 62 -11.31 -7.57 -11.94
C PRO A 62 -11.87 -6.43 -11.07
N ASN A 63 -12.82 -6.75 -10.18
CA ASN A 63 -13.44 -5.79 -9.28
C ASN A 63 -12.52 -5.44 -8.10
N SER A 64 -11.86 -6.44 -7.50
CA SER A 64 -10.85 -6.25 -6.46
C SER A 64 -9.68 -5.40 -6.95
N LEU A 65 -9.25 -5.59 -8.21
CA LEU A 65 -8.15 -4.82 -8.79
C LEU A 65 -8.46 -3.32 -8.80
N ARG A 66 -9.67 -2.92 -9.19
CA ARG A 66 -10.09 -1.50 -9.20
C ARG A 66 -10.12 -0.90 -7.80
N LEU A 67 -10.55 -1.68 -6.80
CA LEU A 67 -10.56 -1.27 -5.39
C LEU A 67 -9.15 -1.06 -4.85
N PHE A 68 -8.20 -1.93 -5.21
CA PHE A 68 -6.79 -1.75 -4.82
C PHE A 68 -6.11 -0.55 -5.50
N VAL A 69 -6.41 -0.28 -6.77
CA VAL A 69 -5.90 0.93 -7.45
C VAL A 69 -6.45 2.19 -6.78
N THR A 70 -7.73 2.20 -6.44
CA THR A 70 -8.39 3.31 -5.74
C THR A 70 -7.77 3.53 -4.35
N MET A 71 -7.52 2.45 -3.60
CA MET A 71 -6.81 2.49 -2.32
C MET A 71 -5.44 3.19 -2.45
N ASP A 72 -4.63 2.78 -3.44
CA ASP A 72 -3.27 3.30 -3.61
C ASP A 72 -3.27 4.77 -4.00
N ALA A 73 -4.22 5.19 -4.85
CA ALA A 73 -4.45 6.58 -5.19
C ALA A 73 -4.78 7.43 -3.94
N PHE A 74 -5.68 6.97 -3.06
CA PHE A 74 -5.98 7.67 -1.80
C PHE A 74 -4.78 7.74 -0.86
N ALA A 75 -3.95 6.69 -0.79
CA ALA A 75 -2.75 6.69 0.04
C ALA A 75 -1.71 7.71 -0.45
N VAL A 76 -1.47 7.78 -1.76
CA VAL A 76 -0.55 8.75 -2.37
C VAL A 76 -1.08 10.17 -2.22
N LEU A 77 -2.38 10.40 -2.48
CA LEU A 77 -3.01 11.70 -2.31
C LEU A 77 -2.97 12.20 -0.86
N GLY A 78 -3.24 11.33 0.12
CA GLY A 78 -3.12 11.66 1.54
C GLY A 78 -1.70 12.12 1.91
N GLY A 79 -0.69 11.40 1.41
CA GLY A 79 0.71 11.76 1.60
C GLY A 79 1.11 13.07 0.91
N LEU A 80 0.59 13.33 -0.29
CA LEU A 80 0.80 14.59 -1.01
C LEU A 80 0.18 15.78 -0.27
N VAL A 81 -1.06 15.65 0.23
CA VAL A 81 -1.72 16.72 0.98
C VAL A 81 -0.98 17.06 2.27
N ASN A 82 -0.39 16.06 2.94
CA ASN A 82 0.48 16.29 4.10
C ASN A 82 1.75 17.09 3.76
N ILE A 83 2.35 16.91 2.57
CA ILE A 83 3.53 17.69 2.16
C ILE A 83 3.17 19.08 1.64
N ILE A 84 2.13 19.17 0.82
CA ILE A 84 1.75 20.44 0.17
C ILE A 84 1.09 21.40 1.18
N GLN A 85 0.77 20.93 2.40
CA GLN A 85 0.16 21.71 3.47
C GLN A 85 -1.09 22.48 2.96
N ILE A 86 -1.90 21.80 2.14
CA ILE A 86 -3.19 22.34 1.69
C ILE A 86 -4.19 21.99 2.80
N PRO A 87 -4.83 22.98 3.48
CA PRO A 87 -5.18 24.34 3.02
C PRO A 87 -4.46 25.49 3.76
N GLU A 88 -3.40 25.22 4.51
CA GLU A 88 -2.67 26.21 5.33
C GLU A 88 -2.06 27.34 4.47
N ARG A 89 -1.80 27.07 3.19
CA ARG A 89 -1.36 28.06 2.19
C ARG A 89 -2.47 28.96 1.63
N PHE A 90 -3.75 28.58 1.78
CA PHE A 90 -4.89 29.31 1.19
C PHE A 90 -5.62 30.22 2.17
N SER A 91 -5.54 29.98 3.49
CA SER A 91 -6.11 30.89 4.49
C SER A 91 -5.42 30.73 5.86
N PRO A 92 -4.33 31.49 6.12
CA PRO A 92 -3.63 31.41 7.40
C PRO A 92 -4.52 32.01 8.51
N GLY A 93 -4.92 31.17 9.49
CA GLY A 93 -5.60 31.60 10.72
C GLY A 93 -7.03 31.08 10.98
N LEU A 94 -7.67 30.39 10.02
CA LEU A 94 -9.04 29.85 10.19
C LEU A 94 -9.10 28.33 10.50
N PHE A 95 -8.01 27.61 10.22
CA PHE A 95 -7.95 26.14 10.25
C PHE A 95 -7.09 25.56 11.39
N ASP A 96 -6.89 26.32 12.48
CA ASP A 96 -6.07 25.86 13.61
C ASP A 96 -6.81 24.85 14.51
N ASN A 97 -8.15 24.88 14.52
CA ASN A 97 -9.00 24.03 15.37
C ASN A 97 -9.69 22.87 14.60
N TRP A 98 -9.90 22.99 13.29
CA TRP A 98 -10.58 21.97 12.48
C TRP A 98 -10.08 22.04 11.03
N GLY A 99 -9.58 20.93 10.47
CA GLY A 99 -9.15 20.83 9.06
C GLY A 99 -7.66 21.07 8.79
N ASN A 100 -6.80 20.81 9.78
CA ASN A 100 -5.34 20.78 9.58
C ASN A 100 -4.96 19.72 8.50
N SER A 101 -3.94 20.00 7.69
CA SER A 101 -3.41 19.08 6.66
C SER A 101 -3.13 17.67 7.19
N HIS A 102 -2.72 17.56 8.46
CA HIS A 102 -2.51 16.28 9.14
C HIS A 102 -3.83 15.51 9.36
N GLN A 103 -4.92 16.18 9.71
CA GLN A 103 -6.24 15.55 9.87
C GLN A 103 -6.80 15.09 8.52
N ILE A 104 -6.63 15.90 7.47
CA ILE A 104 -7.06 15.54 6.11
C ILE A 104 -6.27 14.33 5.59
N MET A 105 -4.97 14.25 5.88
CA MET A 105 -4.17 13.05 5.60
C MET A 105 -4.76 11.82 6.31
N HIS A 106 -5.06 11.91 7.61
CA HIS A 106 -5.67 10.79 8.34
C HIS A 106 -7.00 10.34 7.74
N VAL A 107 -7.87 11.27 7.36
CA VAL A 107 -9.16 10.96 6.71
C VAL A 107 -8.94 10.22 5.39
N MET A 108 -8.04 10.71 4.53
CA MET A 108 -7.72 10.04 3.27
C MET A 108 -7.10 8.65 3.47
N VAL A 109 -6.23 8.48 4.47
CA VAL A 109 -5.64 7.18 4.80
C VAL A 109 -6.70 6.21 5.34
N ILE A 110 -7.63 6.68 6.17
CA ILE A 110 -8.76 5.86 6.64
C ILE A 110 -9.62 5.40 5.46
N CYS A 111 -9.96 6.30 4.54
CA CYS A 111 -10.67 5.92 3.31
C CYS A 111 -9.91 4.87 2.51
N SER A 112 -8.59 5.04 2.34
CA SER A 112 -7.73 4.05 1.67
C SER A 112 -7.83 2.67 2.35
N ILE A 113 -7.75 2.60 3.69
CA ILE A 113 -7.87 1.34 4.45
C ILE A 113 -9.25 0.69 4.26
N ILE A 114 -10.32 1.47 4.17
CA ILE A 114 -11.68 0.94 3.91
C ILE A 114 -11.75 0.32 2.51
N TYR A 115 -11.21 0.98 1.49
CA TYR A 115 -11.14 0.43 0.14
C TYR A 115 -10.28 -0.83 0.06
N LEU A 116 -9.17 -0.88 0.80
CA LEU A 116 -8.35 -2.09 0.95
C LEU A 116 -9.17 -3.25 1.55
N HIS A 117 -9.94 -2.97 2.60
CA HIS A 117 -10.78 -3.97 3.25
C HIS A 117 -11.82 -4.54 2.28
N TRP A 118 -12.53 -3.69 1.54
CA TRP A 118 -13.48 -4.14 0.52
C TRP A 118 -12.82 -4.92 -0.62
N GLY A 119 -11.69 -4.45 -1.15
CA GLY A 119 -10.94 -5.17 -2.19
C GLY A 119 -10.50 -6.57 -1.73
N THR A 120 -10.09 -6.69 -0.47
CA THR A 120 -9.69 -7.97 0.14
C THR A 120 -10.88 -8.91 0.34
N MET A 121 -12.03 -8.38 0.77
CA MET A 121 -13.26 -9.17 0.92
C MET A 121 -13.73 -9.73 -0.42
N GLU A 122 -13.66 -8.92 -1.48
CA GLU A 122 -13.97 -9.37 -2.86
C GLU A 122 -13.01 -10.46 -3.34
N ASP A 123 -11.71 -10.34 -3.04
CA ASP A 123 -10.71 -11.36 -3.42
C ASP A 123 -10.94 -12.66 -2.65
N LEU A 124 -11.28 -12.57 -1.35
CA LEU A 124 -11.62 -13.72 -0.52
C LEU A 124 -12.90 -14.43 -1.00
N ASN A 125 -13.92 -13.67 -1.39
CA ASN A 125 -15.15 -14.23 -1.97
C ASN A 125 -14.85 -14.94 -3.29
N TRP A 126 -13.99 -14.36 -4.13
CA TRP A 126 -13.56 -14.98 -5.37
C TRP A 126 -12.80 -16.29 -5.11
N ILE A 127 -11.85 -16.31 -4.18
CA ILE A 127 -11.11 -17.54 -3.79
C ILE A 127 -12.06 -18.62 -3.27
N LYS A 128 -13.06 -18.26 -2.46
CA LYS A 128 -14.06 -19.23 -1.97
C LYS A 128 -14.87 -19.86 -3.10
N SER A 129 -15.13 -19.11 -4.16
CA SER A 129 -15.89 -19.57 -5.33
C SER A 129 -15.03 -20.30 -6.38
N PHE A 130 -13.71 -20.16 -6.31
CA PHE A 130 -12.80 -20.70 -7.31
C PHE A 130 -12.51 -22.18 -7.05
N GLN A 131 -13.05 -23.06 -7.89
CA GLN A 131 -12.67 -24.47 -7.92
C GLN A 131 -11.40 -24.62 -8.77
N CYS A 132 -10.33 -25.14 -8.17
CA CYS A 132 -9.15 -25.52 -8.94
C CYS A 132 -9.53 -26.57 -9.99
N PRO A 133 -9.09 -26.45 -11.25
CA PRO A 133 -9.28 -27.51 -12.22
C PRO A 133 -8.59 -28.77 -11.68
N THR A 134 -9.36 -29.84 -11.46
CA THR A 134 -8.84 -31.16 -11.14
C THR A 134 -8.18 -31.71 -12.39
N GLY A 135 -6.88 -31.41 -12.54
CA GLY A 135 -5.99 -32.05 -13.50
C GLY A 135 -5.26 -33.21 -12.84
#